data_AF-A0AA35PNN2-F1
#
_entry.id   AF-A0AA35PNN2-F1
#
_cell.length_a   1.000
_cell.length_b   1.000
_cell.length_c   1.000
_cell.angle_alpha   90.00
_cell.angle_beta   90.00
_cell.angle_gamma   90.00
#
_symmetry.space_group_name_H-M   'P 1'
#
loop_
_entity.id
_entity.type
_entity.pdbx_description
1 polymer ?
#
loop_
_entity_poly.entity_id
_entity_poly.type
_entity_poly.pdbx_seq_one_letter_code
_entity_poly.pdbx_strand_id
1 'polypeptide(L)'
;MDSDLLQVRHIVQEAIGTLSVSRDGAQICETLRTIKSYLGGTENPPSMKEKEEFTRNHFTTFLQCLISNLSLDWLEQFQSDEDKELWDCFFLEGPADQTFMVLLDTIISTAPSFRLNKVVDVLEQFLQRAGLSALMWEVCKQQTQAGPSVLQEAILNKVACLPDHLGNKLQEENRPVFFPQNYFPLLGVEMVQVLERISDSLRGGLDCSISFVSQVLGKVCMHGRQKEILNVLVSHLTDHTQSDCIWQRICWRLVESVPDRWVEPVVCGFVQAAAGPAVLSRLLGNLVVKSKKAQFVMTQKMLLLQYSYPTMVLQNLLGYLALDNMRRLLLIKVLKELLETWGSSTAVKHSPAEQQLYISKAILICLSHLKEAEIQSDRQELLTVMMEGMKCHLDSNLPKIRHMGMVVAECVSARVMSEGPALKFQYEEDDEIRDLKTLLIQRPEQIPDSDSQSIGNSRPAMTPSTILKPSVKPQPSASAGLDQGDDSELDSDDDLVPYDMSEDKELKKTKAPTYIRDCIEILTGPEDPDKYEATMSTLESLIRRNVAAAREVNVTCASWFDLDSALEITHENLLGLRGLPLTSEKYRRVVPFATGRQ
;
A
#
# COMPACT_ATOMS: atom_id res chain seq x y z
N MET A 1 -39.84 -33.20 5.95
CA MET A 1 -39.40 -31.93 5.33
C MET A 1 -40.43 -30.90 5.74
N ASP A 2 -40.00 -29.83 6.40
CA ASP A 2 -40.91 -28.79 6.93
C ASP A 2 -41.72 -28.18 5.77
N SER A 3 -43.06 -28.19 5.90
CA SER A 3 -44.01 -27.68 4.89
C SER A 3 -43.71 -26.23 4.50
N ASP A 4 -43.23 -25.44 5.47
CA ASP A 4 -42.94 -24.01 5.34
C ASP A 4 -41.73 -23.76 4.40
N LEU A 5 -40.71 -24.63 4.42
CA LEU A 5 -39.54 -24.49 3.54
C LEU A 5 -39.88 -24.78 2.07
N LEU A 6 -40.77 -25.75 1.83
CA LEU A 6 -41.28 -26.04 0.50
C LEU A 6 -42.14 -24.88 -0.04
N GLN A 7 -42.84 -24.18 0.86
CA GLN A 7 -43.63 -23.01 0.51
C GLN A 7 -42.76 -21.83 0.06
N VAL A 8 -41.66 -21.54 0.77
CA VAL A 8 -40.68 -20.50 0.35
C VAL A 8 -40.15 -20.80 -1.05
N ARG A 9 -39.73 -22.05 -1.31
CA ARG A 9 -39.26 -22.47 -2.63
C ARG A 9 -40.31 -22.25 -3.72
N HIS A 10 -41.57 -22.62 -3.47
CA HIS A 10 -42.65 -22.44 -4.44
C HIS A 10 -42.88 -20.97 -4.76
N ILE A 11 -42.96 -20.12 -3.72
CA ILE A 11 -43.18 -18.68 -3.86
C ILE A 11 -42.04 -18.04 -4.66
N VAL A 12 -40.78 -18.41 -4.39
CA VAL A 12 -39.64 -17.88 -5.16
C VAL A 12 -39.68 -18.35 -6.61
N GLN A 13 -40.00 -19.62 -6.87
CA GLN A 13 -40.10 -20.13 -8.24
C GLN A 13 -41.21 -19.45 -9.04
N GLU A 14 -42.37 -19.24 -8.41
CA GLU A 14 -43.49 -18.51 -9.00
C GLU A 14 -43.10 -17.05 -9.28
N ALA A 15 -42.41 -16.39 -8.34
CA ALA A 15 -41.92 -15.03 -8.53
C ALA A 15 -40.92 -14.92 -9.69
N ILE A 16 -39.95 -15.84 -9.78
CA ILE A 16 -39.00 -15.90 -10.91
C ILE A 16 -39.73 -16.09 -12.24
N GLY A 17 -40.75 -16.97 -12.26
CA GLY A 17 -41.59 -17.19 -13.43
C GLY A 17 -42.33 -15.92 -13.86
N THR A 18 -43.01 -15.27 -12.91
CA THR A 18 -43.76 -14.03 -13.12
C THR A 18 -42.86 -12.90 -13.62
N LEU A 19 -41.70 -12.69 -13.00
CA LEU A 19 -40.74 -11.64 -13.37
C LEU A 19 -40.15 -11.84 -14.77
N SER A 20 -40.05 -13.08 -15.24
CA SER A 20 -39.49 -13.41 -16.55
C SER A 20 -40.49 -13.29 -17.70
N VAL A 21 -41.80 -13.40 -17.42
CA VAL A 21 -42.86 -13.43 -18.45
C VAL A 21 -43.73 -12.17 -18.44
N SER A 22 -43.98 -11.59 -17.27
CA SER A 22 -44.90 -10.46 -17.13
C SER A 22 -44.32 -9.17 -17.72
N ARG A 23 -45.21 -8.35 -18.29
CA ARG A 23 -44.96 -6.98 -18.74
C ARG A 23 -45.85 -5.96 -18.02
N ASP A 24 -46.58 -6.42 -17.00
CA ASP A 24 -47.42 -5.57 -16.17
C ASP A 24 -46.64 -5.08 -14.96
N GLY A 25 -46.34 -3.78 -14.94
CA GLY A 25 -45.61 -3.14 -13.85
C GLY A 25 -46.26 -3.33 -12.48
N ALA A 26 -47.59 -3.38 -12.39
CA ALA A 26 -48.29 -3.58 -11.12
C ALA A 26 -48.03 -4.99 -10.57
N GLN A 27 -48.14 -6.01 -11.42
CA GLN A 27 -47.87 -7.41 -11.07
C GLN A 27 -46.39 -7.62 -10.70
N ILE A 28 -45.46 -6.98 -11.42
CA ILE A 28 -44.04 -7.00 -11.11
C ILE A 28 -43.80 -6.40 -9.72
N CYS A 29 -44.35 -5.21 -9.43
CA CYS A 29 -44.20 -4.56 -8.13
C CYS A 29 -44.76 -5.41 -6.99
N GLU A 30 -45.95 -6.00 -7.16
CA GLU A 30 -46.54 -6.88 -6.15
C GLU A 30 -45.67 -8.11 -5.87
N THR A 31 -45.11 -8.70 -6.93
CA THR A 31 -44.18 -9.83 -6.83
C THR A 31 -42.91 -9.42 -6.06
N LEU A 32 -42.31 -8.27 -6.41
CA LEU A 32 -41.14 -7.73 -5.72
C LEU A 32 -41.44 -7.44 -4.24
N ARG A 33 -42.57 -6.80 -3.91
CA ARG A 33 -42.96 -6.55 -2.52
C ARG A 33 -43.17 -7.84 -1.72
N THR A 34 -43.74 -8.86 -2.36
CA THR A 34 -43.92 -10.19 -1.76
C THR A 34 -42.57 -10.80 -1.39
N ILE A 35 -41.59 -10.80 -2.30
CA ILE A 35 -40.26 -11.35 -2.02
C ILE A 35 -39.47 -10.46 -1.05
N LYS A 36 -39.62 -9.13 -1.11
CA LYS A 36 -38.98 -8.19 -0.18
C LYS A 36 -39.35 -8.46 1.27
N SER A 37 -40.54 -9.01 1.55
CA SER A 37 -40.95 -9.40 2.90
C SER A 37 -39.97 -10.35 3.61
N TYR A 38 -39.24 -11.19 2.85
CA TYR A 38 -38.22 -12.09 3.39
C TYR A 38 -36.92 -11.38 3.81
N LEU A 39 -36.66 -10.16 3.30
CA LEU A 39 -35.52 -9.32 3.71
C LEU A 39 -35.85 -8.46 4.94
N GLY A 40 -37.13 -8.13 5.15
CA GLY A 40 -37.63 -7.42 6.34
C GLY A 40 -38.60 -6.29 6.02
N GLY A 41 -39.13 -5.64 7.07
CA GLY A 41 -39.88 -4.37 6.93
C GLY A 41 -41.36 -4.48 6.56
N THR A 42 -42.02 -5.62 6.78
CA THR A 42 -43.46 -5.80 6.46
C THR A 42 -44.35 -5.93 7.69
N GLU A 43 -45.62 -5.55 7.54
CA GLU A 43 -46.64 -5.60 8.60
C GLU A 43 -46.92 -7.04 9.10
N ASN A 44 -46.70 -8.05 8.25
CA ASN A 44 -46.73 -9.48 8.59
C ASN A 44 -45.39 -10.14 8.19
N PRO A 45 -44.41 -10.25 9.11
CA PRO A 45 -43.09 -10.77 8.79
C PRO A 45 -43.10 -12.30 8.69
N PRO A 46 -42.43 -12.90 7.67
CA PRO A 46 -42.19 -14.34 7.63
C PRO A 46 -41.35 -14.79 8.83
N SER A 47 -41.45 -16.08 9.17
CA SER A 47 -40.70 -16.68 10.28
C SER A 47 -39.19 -16.62 10.03
N MET A 48 -38.39 -16.68 11.11
CA MET A 48 -36.93 -16.65 10.99
C MET A 48 -36.38 -17.78 10.11
N LYS A 49 -36.99 -18.97 10.17
CA LYS A 49 -36.62 -20.11 9.32
C LYS A 49 -36.88 -19.84 7.83
N GLU A 50 -38.01 -19.22 7.49
CA GLU A 50 -38.34 -18.90 6.10
C GLU A 50 -37.40 -17.82 5.54
N LYS A 51 -37.05 -16.82 6.36
CA LYS A 51 -36.05 -15.80 5.99
C LYS A 51 -34.67 -16.43 5.77
N GLU A 52 -34.25 -17.32 6.65
CA GLU A 52 -32.98 -18.05 6.50
C GLU A 52 -32.99 -18.94 5.25
N GLU A 53 -34.10 -19.62 4.95
CA GLU A 53 -34.24 -20.43 3.74
C GLU A 53 -34.09 -19.58 2.47
N PHE A 54 -34.81 -18.45 2.40
CA PHE A 54 -34.70 -17.53 1.27
C PHE A 54 -33.29 -17.00 1.10
N THR A 55 -32.72 -16.43 2.17
CA THR A 55 -31.40 -15.78 2.14
C THR A 55 -30.28 -16.77 1.85
N ARG A 56 -30.35 -18.02 2.31
CA ARG A 56 -29.27 -19.01 2.10
C ARG A 56 -29.37 -19.77 0.78
N ASN A 57 -30.57 -20.13 0.33
CA ASN A 57 -30.75 -21.09 -0.76
C ASN A 57 -31.33 -20.49 -2.05
N HIS A 58 -31.91 -19.30 -1.99
CA HIS A 58 -32.72 -18.77 -3.09
C HIS A 58 -32.34 -17.35 -3.53
N PHE A 59 -31.72 -16.58 -2.64
CA PHE A 59 -31.44 -15.16 -2.86
C PHE A 59 -30.52 -14.91 -4.06
N THR A 60 -29.40 -15.63 -4.17
CA THR A 60 -28.48 -15.51 -5.33
C THR A 60 -29.20 -15.73 -6.68
N THR A 61 -29.99 -16.81 -6.79
CA THR A 61 -30.74 -17.11 -8.03
C THR A 61 -31.79 -16.04 -8.33
N PHE A 62 -32.42 -15.49 -7.29
CA PHE A 62 -33.37 -14.40 -7.44
C PHE A 62 -32.69 -13.11 -7.95
N LEU A 63 -31.54 -12.72 -7.41
CA LEU A 63 -30.77 -11.57 -7.90
C LEU A 63 -30.36 -11.74 -9.38
N GLN A 64 -29.92 -12.94 -9.76
CA GLN A 64 -29.58 -13.24 -11.15
C GLN A 64 -30.78 -13.09 -12.09
N CYS A 65 -31.97 -13.49 -11.65
CA CYS A 65 -33.23 -13.27 -12.39
C CYS A 65 -33.53 -11.78 -12.54
N LEU A 66 -33.42 -11.00 -11.46
CA LEU A 66 -33.63 -9.54 -11.49
C LEU A 66 -32.70 -8.82 -12.48
N ILE A 67 -31.41 -9.19 -12.49
CA ILE A 67 -30.42 -8.63 -13.42
C ILE A 67 -30.71 -9.06 -14.87
N SER A 68 -31.10 -10.31 -15.08
CA SER A 68 -31.36 -10.86 -16.42
C SER A 68 -32.54 -10.16 -17.10
N ASN A 69 -33.56 -9.80 -16.32
CA ASN A 69 -34.74 -9.07 -16.80
C ASN A 69 -34.53 -7.55 -16.91
N LEU A 70 -33.39 -7.03 -16.47
CA LEU A 70 -33.11 -5.60 -16.48
C LEU A 70 -32.97 -5.07 -17.92
N SER A 71 -33.92 -4.24 -18.34
CA SER A 71 -33.92 -3.43 -19.56
C SER A 71 -34.54 -2.06 -19.30
N LEU A 72 -34.33 -1.11 -20.22
CA LEU A 72 -34.97 0.21 -20.16
C LEU A 72 -36.51 0.08 -20.10
N ASP A 73 -37.07 -0.69 -21.03
CA ASP A 73 -38.52 -0.95 -21.10
C ASP A 73 -39.09 -1.58 -19.83
N TRP A 74 -38.29 -2.39 -19.12
CA TRP A 74 -38.71 -3.03 -17.87
C TRP A 74 -38.75 -2.01 -16.72
N LEU A 75 -37.79 -1.07 -16.66
CA LEU A 75 -37.81 -0.01 -15.66
C LEU A 75 -38.88 1.06 -15.94
N GLU A 76 -39.21 1.30 -17.21
CA GLU A 76 -40.30 2.22 -17.59
C GLU A 76 -41.70 1.70 -17.20
N GLN A 77 -41.84 0.41 -16.90
CA GLN A 77 -43.10 -0.17 -16.41
C GLN A 77 -43.43 0.26 -14.96
N PHE A 78 -42.46 0.78 -14.22
CA PHE A 78 -42.67 1.28 -12.86
C PHE A 78 -43.34 2.67 -12.87
N GLN A 79 -44.48 2.78 -12.18
CA GLN A 79 -45.32 3.98 -12.20
C GLN A 79 -44.83 5.07 -11.25
N SER A 80 -44.13 4.69 -10.18
CA SER A 80 -43.59 5.61 -9.17
C SER A 80 -42.08 5.45 -9.03
N ASP A 81 -41.41 6.49 -8.53
CA ASP A 81 -39.98 6.40 -8.21
C ASP A 81 -39.72 5.45 -7.01
N GLU A 82 -40.68 5.32 -6.09
CA GLU A 82 -40.65 4.31 -5.01
C GLU A 82 -40.60 2.88 -5.57
N ASP A 83 -41.29 2.62 -6.68
CA ASP A 83 -41.27 1.31 -7.32
C ASP A 83 -39.93 1.01 -8.01
N LYS A 84 -39.24 2.04 -8.51
CA LYS A 84 -37.88 1.88 -9.07
C LYS A 84 -36.87 1.57 -7.97
N GLU A 85 -37.06 2.12 -6.77
CA GLU A 85 -36.22 1.82 -5.60
C GLU A 85 -36.42 0.39 -5.09
N LEU A 86 -37.58 -0.26 -5.34
CA LEU A 86 -37.80 -1.66 -4.94
C LEU A 86 -36.76 -2.61 -5.53
N TRP A 87 -36.31 -2.37 -6.77
CA TRP A 87 -35.27 -3.18 -7.39
C TRP A 87 -33.92 -2.98 -6.66
N ASP A 88 -33.54 -1.73 -6.39
CA ASP A 88 -32.30 -1.39 -5.68
C ASP A 88 -32.28 -1.98 -4.26
N CYS A 89 -33.42 -2.01 -3.55
CA CYS A 89 -33.54 -2.57 -2.20
C CYS A 89 -33.04 -4.01 -2.09
N PHE A 90 -33.24 -4.86 -3.10
CA PHE A 90 -32.76 -6.24 -3.03
C PHE A 90 -31.25 -6.32 -2.92
N PHE A 91 -30.53 -5.44 -3.60
CA PHE A 91 -29.07 -5.39 -3.55
C PHE A 91 -28.59 -4.64 -2.31
N LEU A 92 -29.29 -3.58 -1.88
CA LEU A 92 -28.84 -2.72 -0.79
C LEU A 92 -29.23 -3.21 0.61
N GLU A 93 -30.26 -4.05 0.74
CA GLU A 93 -30.79 -4.56 2.03
C GLU A 93 -30.60 -6.08 2.21
N GLY A 94 -30.22 -6.80 1.14
CA GLY A 94 -30.01 -8.25 1.18
C GLY A 94 -28.63 -8.69 1.72
N PRO A 95 -28.39 -10.02 1.80
CA PRO A 95 -27.08 -10.58 2.15
C PRO A 95 -25.94 -9.98 1.34
N ALA A 96 -25.00 -9.33 2.03
CA ALA A 96 -23.99 -8.48 1.41
C ALA A 96 -22.95 -9.30 0.63
N ASP A 97 -22.59 -10.48 1.12
CA ASP A 97 -21.71 -11.43 0.45
C ASP A 97 -22.24 -11.87 -0.94
N GLN A 98 -23.50 -12.29 -1.00
CA GLN A 98 -24.15 -12.74 -2.22
C GLN A 98 -24.39 -11.59 -3.19
N THR A 99 -24.86 -10.43 -2.70
CA THR A 99 -25.04 -9.23 -3.52
C THR A 99 -23.73 -8.83 -4.18
N PHE A 100 -22.65 -8.71 -3.42
CA PHE A 100 -21.35 -8.27 -3.93
C PHE A 100 -20.85 -9.18 -5.04
N MET A 101 -20.92 -10.51 -4.84
CA MET A 101 -20.51 -11.50 -5.82
C MET A 101 -21.34 -11.41 -7.11
N VAL A 102 -22.67 -11.38 -6.99
CA VAL A 102 -23.57 -11.30 -8.15
C VAL A 102 -23.37 -10.02 -8.95
N LEU A 103 -23.28 -8.86 -8.28
CA LEU A 103 -23.03 -7.58 -8.94
C LEU A 103 -21.70 -7.59 -9.70
N LEU A 104 -20.63 -8.04 -9.05
CA LEU A 104 -19.29 -8.02 -9.63
C LEU A 104 -19.14 -9.01 -10.78
N ASP A 105 -19.63 -10.24 -10.64
CA ASP A 105 -19.58 -11.24 -11.72
C ASP A 105 -20.43 -10.79 -12.93
N THR A 106 -21.57 -10.12 -12.68
CA THR A 106 -22.37 -9.49 -13.74
C THR A 106 -21.58 -8.39 -14.45
N ILE A 107 -20.94 -7.48 -13.70
CA ILE A 107 -20.15 -6.39 -14.29
C ILE A 107 -19.03 -6.96 -15.16
N ILE A 108 -18.29 -7.95 -14.67
CA ILE A 108 -17.17 -8.55 -15.39
C ILE A 108 -17.66 -9.21 -16.69
N SER A 109 -18.78 -9.93 -16.66
CA SER A 109 -19.30 -10.70 -17.81
C SER A 109 -20.14 -9.89 -18.81
N THR A 110 -20.72 -8.75 -18.42
CA THR A 110 -21.69 -8.02 -19.24
C THR A 110 -21.02 -7.05 -20.21
N ALA A 111 -21.39 -7.05 -21.49
CA ALA A 111 -20.92 -6.07 -22.47
C ALA A 111 -21.46 -4.64 -22.18
N PRO A 112 -20.84 -3.56 -22.71
CA PRO A 112 -21.34 -2.21 -22.57
C PRO A 112 -22.83 -2.10 -22.92
N SER A 113 -23.64 -1.73 -21.93
CA SER A 113 -25.11 -1.75 -22.02
C SER A 113 -25.74 -0.93 -20.89
N PHE A 114 -27.02 -0.61 -21.02
CA PHE A 114 -27.81 -0.02 -19.94
C PHE A 114 -27.74 -0.87 -18.65
N ARG A 115 -27.81 -2.21 -18.79
CA ARG A 115 -27.69 -3.14 -17.68
C ARG A 115 -26.36 -2.98 -16.95
N LEU A 116 -25.24 -2.91 -17.68
CA LEU A 116 -23.93 -2.69 -17.08
C LEU A 116 -23.93 -1.39 -16.26
N ASN A 117 -24.40 -0.28 -16.83
CA ASN A 117 -24.42 1.01 -16.15
C ASN A 117 -25.23 0.98 -14.85
N LYS A 118 -26.44 0.40 -14.88
CA LYS A 118 -27.30 0.29 -13.69
C LYS A 118 -26.71 -0.64 -12.63
N VAL A 119 -26.06 -1.73 -13.00
CA VAL A 119 -25.39 -2.64 -12.04
C VAL A 119 -24.18 -1.95 -11.41
N VAL A 120 -23.43 -1.15 -12.18
CA VAL A 120 -22.34 -0.33 -11.64
C VAL A 120 -22.87 0.76 -10.69
N ASP A 121 -24.01 1.40 -11.01
CA ASP A 121 -24.69 2.35 -10.11
C ASP A 121 -24.99 1.72 -8.75
N VAL A 122 -25.55 0.51 -8.76
CA VAL A 122 -25.92 -0.17 -7.53
C VAL A 122 -24.70 -0.66 -6.76
N LEU A 123 -23.63 -1.10 -7.44
CA LEU A 123 -22.38 -1.42 -6.76
C LEU A 123 -21.76 -0.18 -6.10
N GLU A 124 -21.81 0.99 -6.76
CA GLU A 124 -21.35 2.24 -6.16
C GLU A 124 -22.20 2.62 -4.93
N GLN A 125 -23.52 2.51 -5.02
CA GLN A 125 -24.40 2.75 -3.86
C GLN A 125 -24.16 1.75 -2.72
N PHE A 126 -23.91 0.48 -3.05
CA PHE A 126 -23.56 -0.55 -2.08
C PHE A 126 -22.30 -0.17 -1.30
N LEU A 127 -21.26 0.30 -1.97
CA LEU A 127 -20.05 0.82 -1.32
C LEU A 127 -20.33 2.05 -0.45
N GLN A 128 -21.13 3.01 -0.97
CA GLN A 128 -21.48 4.22 -0.22
C GLN A 128 -22.30 3.94 1.05
N ARG A 129 -23.02 2.80 1.10
CA ARG A 129 -23.82 2.37 2.26
C ARG A 129 -23.08 1.38 3.18
N ALA A 130 -21.75 1.37 3.15
CA ALA A 130 -20.92 0.48 3.95
C ALA A 130 -21.19 -1.02 3.69
N GLY A 131 -21.41 -1.37 2.42
CA GLY A 131 -21.68 -2.73 1.99
C GLY A 131 -20.53 -3.70 2.24
N LEU A 132 -19.26 -3.25 2.16
CA LEU A 132 -18.11 -4.11 2.47
C LEU A 132 -17.99 -4.38 3.97
N SER A 133 -18.38 -3.42 4.82
CA SER A 133 -18.50 -3.57 6.27
C SER A 133 -19.57 -4.61 6.62
N ALA A 134 -20.73 -4.55 5.97
CA ALA A 134 -21.78 -5.56 6.12
C ALA A 134 -21.29 -6.96 5.70
N LEU A 135 -20.66 -7.06 4.52
CA LEU A 135 -20.09 -8.30 3.98
C LEU A 135 -19.03 -8.90 4.91
N MET A 136 -18.06 -8.10 5.37
CA MET A 136 -17.04 -8.56 6.30
C MET A 136 -17.65 -9.01 7.63
N TRP A 137 -18.63 -8.27 8.15
CA TRP A 137 -19.32 -8.60 9.40
C TRP A 137 -20.09 -9.92 9.34
N GLU A 138 -20.77 -10.20 8.22
CA GLU A 138 -21.46 -11.48 8.00
C GLU A 138 -20.49 -12.66 8.11
N VAL A 139 -19.32 -12.58 7.48
CA VAL A 139 -18.28 -13.60 7.57
C VAL A 139 -17.74 -13.73 9.00
N CYS A 140 -17.48 -12.60 9.67
CA CYS A 140 -16.99 -12.56 11.05
C CYS A 140 -17.96 -13.22 12.05
N LYS A 141 -19.28 -13.07 11.84
CA LYS A 141 -20.32 -13.65 12.69
C LYS A 141 -20.51 -15.15 12.45
N GLN A 142 -20.34 -15.63 11.22
CA GLN A 142 -20.57 -17.03 10.85
C GLN A 142 -19.39 -17.97 11.20
N GLN A 143 -18.16 -17.45 11.25
CA GLN A 143 -16.94 -18.25 11.45
C GLN A 143 -16.77 -18.91 12.83
N THR A 144 -17.73 -18.78 13.75
CA THR A 144 -17.67 -19.44 15.06
C THR A 144 -17.66 -20.98 14.97
N GLN A 145 -17.95 -21.59 13.80
CA GLN A 145 -18.11 -23.06 13.68
C GLN A 145 -17.43 -23.78 12.49
N ALA A 146 -16.81 -23.11 11.51
CA ALA A 146 -16.15 -23.81 10.37
C ALA A 146 -14.96 -23.00 9.78
N GLY A 147 -13.95 -23.73 9.27
CA GLY A 147 -12.72 -23.18 8.68
C GLY A 147 -12.92 -22.38 7.38
N PRO A 148 -11.83 -21.89 6.74
CA PRO A 148 -11.90 -21.09 5.53
C PRO A 148 -12.65 -21.84 4.41
N SER A 149 -13.72 -21.24 3.89
CA SER A 149 -14.46 -21.80 2.76
C SER A 149 -13.93 -21.24 1.44
N VAL A 150 -14.08 -22.01 0.35
CA VAL A 150 -13.76 -21.57 -1.03
C VAL A 150 -14.44 -20.23 -1.35
N LEU A 151 -15.65 -20.02 -0.84
CA LEU A 151 -16.39 -18.76 -0.99
C LEU A 151 -15.68 -17.58 -0.31
N GLN A 152 -15.12 -17.76 0.89
CA GLN A 152 -14.40 -16.69 1.59
C GLN A 152 -13.14 -16.27 0.83
N GLU A 153 -12.41 -17.23 0.24
CA GLU A 153 -11.24 -16.92 -0.59
C GLU A 153 -11.63 -16.18 -1.87
N ALA A 154 -12.73 -16.58 -2.51
CA ALA A 154 -13.28 -15.88 -3.67
C ALA A 154 -13.65 -14.43 -3.32
N ILE A 155 -14.41 -14.21 -2.24
CA ILE A 155 -14.78 -12.88 -1.77
C ILE A 155 -13.53 -12.05 -1.43
N LEU A 156 -12.58 -12.62 -0.69
CA LEU A 156 -11.33 -11.94 -0.34
C LEU A 156 -10.57 -11.44 -1.57
N ASN A 157 -10.42 -12.30 -2.58
CA ASN A 157 -9.75 -11.93 -3.83
C ASN A 157 -10.51 -10.84 -4.58
N LYS A 158 -11.84 -10.95 -4.67
CA LYS A 158 -12.69 -9.96 -5.34
C LYS A 158 -12.69 -8.60 -4.63
N VAL A 159 -12.72 -8.57 -3.30
CA VAL A 159 -12.62 -7.34 -2.49
C VAL A 159 -11.25 -6.67 -2.69
N ALA A 160 -10.16 -7.45 -2.66
CA ALA A 160 -8.81 -6.91 -2.82
C ALA A 160 -8.52 -6.42 -4.26
N CYS A 161 -9.14 -7.02 -5.27
CA CYS A 161 -8.96 -6.71 -6.69
C CYS A 161 -10.08 -5.87 -7.30
N LEU A 162 -11.04 -5.36 -6.51
CA LEU A 162 -12.19 -4.61 -7.03
C LEU A 162 -11.76 -3.43 -7.94
N PRO A 163 -10.80 -2.56 -7.55
CA PRO A 163 -10.36 -1.47 -8.41
C PRO A 163 -9.82 -1.92 -9.76
N ASP A 164 -9.14 -3.08 -9.79
CA ASP A 164 -8.54 -3.62 -11.02
C ASP A 164 -9.62 -4.19 -11.93
N HIS A 165 -10.60 -4.92 -11.38
CA HIS A 165 -11.75 -5.41 -12.14
C HIS A 165 -12.55 -4.27 -12.77
N LEU A 166 -12.88 -3.24 -11.99
CA LEU A 166 -13.69 -2.12 -12.44
C LEU A 166 -12.91 -1.20 -13.39
N GLY A 167 -11.63 -0.93 -13.10
CA GLY A 167 -10.76 -0.16 -13.97
C GLY A 167 -10.58 -0.82 -15.34
N ASN A 168 -10.38 -2.14 -15.39
CA ASN A 168 -10.25 -2.87 -16.65
C ASN A 168 -11.57 -2.93 -17.43
N LYS A 169 -12.69 -3.07 -16.72
CA LYS A 169 -14.00 -3.20 -17.35
C LYS A 169 -14.56 -1.88 -17.88
N LEU A 170 -14.42 -0.80 -17.10
CA LEU A 170 -15.02 0.50 -17.39
C LEU A 170 -14.07 1.45 -18.10
N GLN A 171 -12.76 1.24 -18.00
CA GLN A 171 -11.72 2.04 -18.66
C GLN A 171 -11.91 3.54 -18.40
N GLU A 172 -12.21 4.33 -19.45
CA GLU A 172 -12.41 5.78 -19.36
C GLU A 172 -13.73 6.18 -18.67
N GLU A 173 -14.73 5.28 -18.65
CA GLU A 173 -16.01 5.47 -17.97
C GLU A 173 -15.98 5.06 -16.50
N ASN A 174 -14.79 4.78 -15.96
CA ASN A 174 -14.64 4.37 -14.56
C ASN A 174 -15.00 5.50 -13.60
N ARG A 175 -15.49 5.13 -12.42
CA ARG A 175 -16.04 6.08 -11.43
C ARG A 175 -15.03 6.41 -10.32
N PRO A 176 -15.14 7.60 -9.70
CA PRO A 176 -14.24 8.02 -8.64
C PRO A 176 -14.06 6.99 -7.53
N VAL A 177 -15.14 6.38 -7.04
CA VAL A 177 -15.10 5.43 -5.91
C VAL A 177 -14.24 4.19 -6.20
N PHE A 178 -14.12 3.77 -7.45
CA PHE A 178 -13.40 2.55 -7.84
C PHE A 178 -11.91 2.78 -8.09
N PHE A 179 -11.42 4.03 -8.13
CA PHE A 179 -9.99 4.25 -8.25
C PHE A 179 -9.27 3.80 -6.98
N PRO A 180 -8.09 3.16 -7.08
CA PRO A 180 -7.33 2.71 -5.91
C PRO A 180 -7.13 3.79 -4.82
N GLN A 181 -6.94 5.05 -5.23
CA GLN A 181 -6.73 6.17 -4.30
C GLN A 181 -7.95 6.47 -3.43
N ASN A 182 -9.15 6.09 -3.86
CA ASN A 182 -10.40 6.35 -3.16
C ASN A 182 -10.96 5.06 -2.52
N TYR A 183 -10.83 3.94 -3.22
CA TYR A 183 -11.33 2.65 -2.75
C TYR A 183 -10.61 2.12 -1.51
N PHE A 184 -9.27 2.12 -1.48
CA PHE A 184 -8.55 1.54 -0.33
C PHE A 184 -8.69 2.36 0.96
N PRO A 185 -8.75 3.70 0.92
CA PRO A 185 -9.15 4.48 2.09
C PRO A 185 -10.59 4.19 2.54
N LEU A 186 -11.55 4.06 1.62
CA LEU A 186 -12.93 3.66 1.94
C LEU A 186 -12.95 2.29 2.63
N LEU A 187 -12.27 1.29 2.06
CA LEU A 187 -12.14 -0.03 2.65
C LEU A 187 -11.51 0.03 4.04
N GLY A 188 -10.52 0.91 4.26
CA GLY A 188 -9.96 1.18 5.57
C GLY A 188 -11.00 1.67 6.58
N VAL A 189 -11.88 2.60 6.19
CA VAL A 189 -13.00 3.08 7.04
C VAL A 189 -13.98 1.95 7.32
N GLU A 190 -14.37 1.18 6.30
CA GLU A 190 -15.30 0.06 6.47
C GLU A 190 -14.73 -1.04 7.37
N MET A 191 -13.42 -1.30 7.32
CA MET A 191 -12.75 -2.19 8.27
C MET A 191 -12.82 -1.67 9.70
N VAL A 192 -12.65 -0.36 9.95
CA VAL A 192 -12.81 0.21 11.31
C VAL A 192 -14.21 -0.04 11.83
N GLN A 193 -15.24 0.16 11.02
CA GLN A 193 -16.64 -0.10 11.42
C GLN A 193 -16.87 -1.58 11.80
N VAL A 194 -16.23 -2.52 11.09
CA VAL A 194 -16.30 -3.94 11.47
C VAL A 194 -15.60 -4.18 12.80
N LEU A 195 -14.45 -3.55 13.04
CA LEU A 195 -13.74 -3.66 14.31
C LEU A 195 -14.54 -3.05 15.47
N GLU A 196 -15.30 -1.99 15.24
CA GLU A 196 -16.25 -1.43 16.21
C GLU A 196 -17.34 -2.45 16.55
N ARG A 197 -17.96 -3.09 15.55
CA ARG A 197 -18.95 -4.16 15.75
C ARG A 197 -18.38 -5.37 16.49
N ILE A 198 -17.13 -5.73 16.22
CA ILE A 198 -16.40 -6.77 16.96
C ILE A 198 -16.22 -6.34 18.42
N SER A 199 -15.82 -5.09 18.67
CA SER A 199 -15.69 -4.54 20.03
C SER A 199 -17.01 -4.60 20.80
N ASP A 200 -18.11 -4.17 20.17
CA ASP A 200 -19.45 -4.21 20.74
C ASP A 200 -19.91 -5.64 21.04
N SER A 201 -19.68 -6.57 20.11
CA SER A 201 -20.00 -7.99 20.31
C SER A 201 -19.21 -8.61 21.46
N LEU A 202 -17.91 -8.36 21.53
CA LEU A 202 -17.05 -8.84 22.62
C LEU A 202 -17.47 -8.26 23.97
N ARG A 203 -17.85 -6.97 24.01
CA ARG A 203 -18.40 -6.32 25.21
C ARG A 203 -19.76 -6.88 25.60
N GLY A 204 -20.55 -7.30 24.63
CA GLY A 204 -21.83 -7.99 24.80
C GLY A 204 -21.71 -9.48 25.15
N GLY A 205 -20.49 -10.03 25.23
CA GLY A 205 -20.27 -11.45 25.52
C GLY A 205 -20.65 -12.40 24.38
N LEU A 206 -20.69 -11.90 23.14
CA LEU A 206 -20.95 -12.68 21.94
C LEU A 206 -19.64 -13.08 21.25
N ASP A 207 -19.58 -14.30 20.73
CA ASP A 207 -18.44 -14.79 19.98
C ASP A 207 -18.45 -14.28 18.53
N CYS A 208 -17.30 -13.82 18.05
CA CYS A 208 -17.08 -13.42 16.66
C CYS A 208 -15.61 -13.63 16.26
N SER A 209 -15.34 -13.73 14.96
CA SER A 209 -13.99 -13.92 14.40
C SER A 209 -13.45 -12.63 13.77
N ILE A 210 -12.19 -12.30 14.03
CA ILE A 210 -11.47 -11.19 13.35
C ILE A 210 -10.68 -11.65 12.12
N SER A 211 -10.65 -12.96 11.85
CA SER A 211 -9.71 -13.55 10.90
C SER A 211 -9.89 -13.01 9.49
N PHE A 212 -11.14 -12.81 9.05
CA PHE A 212 -11.43 -12.32 7.70
C PHE A 212 -10.96 -10.88 7.50
N VAL A 213 -11.18 -9.99 8.48
CA VAL A 213 -10.65 -8.61 8.46
C VAL A 213 -9.12 -8.62 8.39
N SER A 214 -8.49 -9.54 9.10
CA SER A 214 -7.03 -9.73 9.10
C SER A 214 -6.51 -10.21 7.74
N GLN A 215 -7.26 -11.08 7.07
CA GLN A 215 -6.96 -11.55 5.72
C GLN A 215 -7.12 -10.43 4.69
N VAL A 216 -8.20 -9.63 4.76
CA VAL A 216 -8.40 -8.46 3.90
C VAL A 216 -7.23 -7.49 4.06
N LEU A 217 -6.86 -7.15 5.30
CA LEU A 217 -5.70 -6.30 5.60
C LEU A 217 -4.42 -6.82 4.96
N GLY A 218 -4.12 -8.10 5.19
CA GLY A 218 -2.91 -8.75 4.68
C GLY A 218 -2.86 -8.79 3.16
N LYS A 219 -3.96 -9.19 2.52
CA LYS A 219 -4.06 -9.29 1.05
C LYS A 219 -3.91 -7.92 0.38
N VAL A 220 -4.56 -6.89 0.91
CA VAL A 220 -4.45 -5.52 0.39
C VAL A 220 -3.02 -4.98 0.55
N CYS A 221 -2.38 -5.21 1.71
CA CYS A 221 -0.98 -4.82 1.91
C CYS A 221 -0.03 -5.54 0.94
N MET A 222 -0.26 -6.82 0.65
CA MET A 222 0.51 -7.55 -0.35
C MET A 222 0.36 -7.01 -1.77
N HIS A 223 -0.80 -6.44 -2.11
CA HIS A 223 -1.03 -5.81 -3.41
C HIS A 223 -0.37 -4.42 -3.51
N GLY A 224 0.44 -4.01 -2.52
CA GLY A 224 1.17 -2.75 -2.54
C GLY A 224 0.33 -1.54 -2.13
N ARG A 225 -0.83 -1.77 -1.49
CA ARG A 225 -1.79 -0.74 -1.06
C ARG A 225 -1.75 -0.46 0.43
N GLN A 226 -0.64 -0.85 1.08
CA GLN A 226 -0.47 -0.70 2.52
C GLN A 226 -0.53 0.77 2.97
N LYS A 227 -0.07 1.72 2.15
CA LYS A 227 -0.07 3.15 2.53
C LYS A 227 -1.50 3.68 2.59
N GLU A 228 -2.30 3.41 1.57
CA GLU A 228 -3.68 3.89 1.46
C GLU A 228 -4.55 3.36 2.59
N ILE A 229 -4.45 2.04 2.88
CA ILE A 229 -5.30 1.41 3.89
C ILE A 229 -4.82 1.69 5.32
N LEU A 230 -3.51 1.64 5.58
CA LEU A 230 -2.98 1.82 6.94
C LEU A 230 -2.98 3.27 7.40
N ASN A 231 -2.91 4.25 6.50
CA ASN A 231 -3.07 5.65 6.90
C ASN A 231 -4.44 5.90 7.55
N VAL A 232 -5.49 5.25 7.05
CA VAL A 232 -6.83 5.33 7.64
C VAL A 232 -6.89 4.48 8.92
N LEU A 233 -6.51 3.21 8.84
CA LEU A 233 -6.61 2.29 9.97
C LEU A 233 -5.79 2.75 11.17
N VAL A 234 -4.50 3.07 10.98
CA VAL A 234 -3.61 3.47 12.08
C VAL A 234 -4.09 4.76 12.74
N SER A 235 -4.61 5.72 11.98
CA SER A 235 -5.20 6.94 12.55
C SER A 235 -6.33 6.61 13.53
N HIS A 236 -7.35 5.88 13.09
CA HIS A 236 -8.50 5.55 13.93
C HIS A 236 -8.13 4.64 15.11
N LEU A 237 -7.31 3.62 14.87
CA LEU A 237 -6.89 2.70 15.92
C LEU A 237 -6.00 3.38 16.97
N THR A 238 -5.28 4.44 16.62
CA THR A 238 -4.48 5.22 17.59
C THR A 238 -5.37 5.83 18.66
N ASP A 239 -6.50 6.41 18.25
CA ASP A 239 -7.46 7.07 19.14
C ASP A 239 -8.19 6.03 20.00
N HIS A 240 -8.72 4.96 19.38
CA HIS A 240 -9.43 3.91 20.10
C HIS A 240 -8.56 3.18 21.14
N THR A 241 -7.27 2.98 20.86
CA THR A 241 -6.38 2.23 21.77
C THR A 241 -5.83 3.06 22.93
N GLN A 242 -5.99 4.39 22.92
CA GLN A 242 -5.36 5.27 23.91
C GLN A 242 -5.80 4.97 25.34
N SER A 243 -7.08 4.68 25.56
CA SER A 243 -7.67 4.40 26.88
C SER A 243 -8.40 3.06 26.98
N ASP A 244 -8.40 2.25 25.92
CA ASP A 244 -9.17 1.00 25.87
C ASP A 244 -8.28 -0.22 25.60
N CYS A 245 -8.15 -1.08 26.61
CA CYS A 245 -7.38 -2.31 26.51
C CYS A 245 -8.06 -3.39 25.64
N ILE A 246 -9.37 -3.33 25.45
CA ILE A 246 -10.10 -4.21 24.53
C ILE A 246 -9.66 -3.88 23.10
N TRP A 247 -9.63 -2.60 22.74
CA TRP A 247 -9.13 -2.17 21.44
C TRP A 247 -7.67 -2.55 21.19
N GLN A 248 -6.81 -2.48 22.21
CA GLN A 248 -5.43 -2.98 22.08
C GLN A 248 -5.41 -4.47 21.77
N ARG A 249 -6.20 -5.28 22.48
CA ARG A 249 -6.30 -6.73 22.22
C ARG A 249 -6.88 -7.04 20.85
N ILE A 250 -7.87 -6.26 20.38
CA ILE A 250 -8.41 -6.36 19.02
C ILE A 250 -7.31 -6.09 18.00
N CYS A 251 -6.53 -5.01 18.16
CA CYS A 251 -5.41 -4.70 17.27
C CYS A 251 -4.36 -5.82 17.25
N TRP A 252 -3.99 -6.36 18.42
CA TRP A 252 -3.05 -7.48 18.49
C TRP A 252 -3.59 -8.70 17.75
N ARG A 253 -4.87 -9.05 17.95
CA ARG A 253 -5.50 -10.16 17.24
C ARG A 253 -5.62 -9.93 15.74
N LEU A 254 -5.87 -8.70 15.31
CA LEU A 254 -5.92 -8.31 13.90
C LEU A 254 -4.58 -8.62 13.21
N VAL A 255 -3.46 -8.25 13.82
CA VAL A 255 -2.14 -8.48 13.21
C VAL A 255 -1.62 -9.91 13.43
N GLU A 256 -1.96 -10.55 14.55
CA GLU A 256 -1.61 -11.95 14.83
C GLU A 256 -2.32 -12.94 13.91
N SER A 257 -3.50 -12.59 13.38
CA SER A 257 -4.30 -13.45 12.51
C SER A 257 -4.00 -13.24 11.02
N VAL A 258 -3.03 -12.39 10.67
CA VAL A 258 -2.56 -12.22 9.30
C VAL A 258 -1.75 -13.46 8.89
N PRO A 259 -2.06 -14.11 7.74
CA PRO A 259 -1.26 -15.23 7.23
C PRO A 259 0.21 -14.86 7.04
N ASP A 260 1.13 -15.79 7.38
CA ASP A 260 2.59 -15.56 7.37
C ASP A 260 3.14 -14.93 6.08
N ARG A 261 2.59 -15.35 4.93
CA ARG A 261 2.96 -14.82 3.61
C ARG A 261 2.70 -13.31 3.46
N TRP A 262 1.83 -12.73 4.29
CA TRP A 262 1.37 -11.34 4.21
C TRP A 262 1.85 -10.47 5.38
N VAL A 263 2.51 -11.06 6.38
CA VAL A 263 2.96 -10.36 7.60
C VAL A 263 3.92 -9.23 7.28
N GLU A 264 4.82 -9.41 6.31
CA GLU A 264 5.87 -8.42 6.02
C GLU A 264 5.33 -7.03 5.62
N PRO A 265 4.53 -6.89 4.55
CA PRO A 265 4.04 -5.56 4.16
C PRO A 265 3.10 -4.95 5.22
N VAL A 266 2.37 -5.78 5.97
CA VAL A 266 1.53 -5.30 7.08
C VAL A 266 2.39 -4.67 8.17
N VAL A 267 3.39 -5.41 8.68
CA VAL A 267 4.28 -4.92 9.74
C VAL A 267 5.07 -3.70 9.29
N CYS A 268 5.68 -3.75 8.10
CA CYS A 268 6.38 -2.59 7.53
C CYS A 268 5.46 -1.37 7.43
N GLY A 269 4.19 -1.58 7.05
CA GLY A 269 3.20 -0.51 6.96
C GLY A 269 2.85 0.10 8.32
N PHE A 270 2.59 -0.73 9.36
CA PHE A 270 2.31 -0.22 10.71
C PHE A 270 3.48 0.57 11.29
N VAL A 271 4.72 0.09 11.12
CA VAL A 271 5.92 0.80 11.60
C VAL A 271 6.09 2.16 10.92
N GLN A 272 5.75 2.26 9.63
CA GLN A 272 5.79 3.51 8.86
C GLN A 272 4.66 4.48 9.18
N ALA A 273 3.46 3.97 9.46
CA ALA A 273 2.26 4.80 9.67
C ALA A 273 2.08 5.27 11.12
N ALA A 274 2.66 4.56 12.10
CA ALA A 274 2.54 4.95 13.51
C ALA A 274 3.23 6.30 13.80
N ALA A 275 2.58 7.15 14.61
CA ALA A 275 3.14 8.44 15.02
C ALA A 275 4.29 8.31 16.03
N GLY A 276 4.48 7.15 16.65
CA GLY A 276 5.53 6.92 17.64
C GLY A 276 5.60 5.48 18.16
N PRO A 277 6.66 5.16 18.93
CA PRO A 277 6.84 3.85 19.58
C PRO A 277 5.67 3.41 20.46
N ALA A 278 5.11 4.32 21.26
CA ALA A 278 4.00 4.02 22.17
C ALA A 278 2.74 3.61 21.41
N VAL A 279 2.42 4.30 20.32
CA VAL A 279 1.31 3.95 19.41
C VAL A 279 1.55 2.56 18.81
N LEU A 280 2.75 2.34 18.26
CA LEU A 280 3.12 1.07 17.65
C LEU A 280 3.02 -0.09 18.67
N SER A 281 3.40 0.14 19.93
CA SER A 281 3.27 -0.84 21.01
C SER A 281 1.82 -1.18 21.34
N ARG A 282 0.91 -0.19 21.35
CA ARG A 282 -0.52 -0.45 21.55
C ARG A 282 -1.15 -1.22 20.40
N LEU A 283 -0.69 -0.99 19.17
CA LEU A 283 -1.23 -1.63 17.97
C LEU A 283 -0.68 -3.05 17.73
N LEU A 284 0.62 -3.27 17.92
CA LEU A 284 1.26 -4.56 17.60
C LEU A 284 1.51 -5.46 18.82
N GLY A 285 1.44 -4.92 20.04
CA GLY A 285 1.69 -5.68 21.26
C GLY A 285 3.05 -6.37 21.24
N ASN A 286 3.05 -7.69 21.44
CA ASN A 286 4.27 -8.53 21.40
C ASN A 286 4.37 -9.39 20.12
N LEU A 287 3.80 -8.94 19.00
CA LEU A 287 3.83 -9.67 17.73
C LEU A 287 5.25 -10.10 17.33
N VAL A 288 6.24 -9.23 17.54
CA VAL A 288 7.65 -9.47 17.21
C VAL A 288 8.27 -10.66 17.97
N VAL A 289 7.71 -11.02 19.13
CA VAL A 289 8.16 -12.17 19.93
C VAL A 289 7.36 -13.42 19.55
N LYS A 290 6.09 -13.26 19.16
CA LYS A 290 5.17 -14.37 18.86
C LYS A 290 5.32 -14.93 17.45
N SER A 291 5.72 -14.12 16.47
CA SER A 291 5.87 -14.52 15.07
C SER A 291 7.33 -14.43 14.63
N LYS A 292 7.91 -15.56 14.22
CA LYS A 292 9.27 -15.61 13.66
C LYS A 292 9.41 -14.74 12.40
N LYS A 293 8.36 -14.67 11.59
CA LYS A 293 8.34 -13.83 10.39
C LYS A 293 8.35 -12.35 10.76
N ALA A 294 7.50 -11.92 11.70
CA ALA A 294 7.51 -10.55 12.19
C ALA A 294 8.86 -10.19 12.85
N GLN A 295 9.41 -11.10 13.65
CA GLN A 295 10.74 -10.96 14.26
C GLN A 295 11.80 -10.70 13.19
N PHE A 296 11.93 -11.59 12.20
CA PHE A 296 12.90 -11.43 11.12
C PHE A 296 12.73 -10.11 10.36
N VAL A 297 11.49 -9.74 10.02
CA VAL A 297 11.22 -8.49 9.30
C VAL A 297 11.66 -7.28 10.12
N MET A 298 11.26 -7.22 11.39
CA MET A 298 11.50 -6.08 12.28
C MET A 298 12.94 -5.99 12.80
N THR A 299 13.62 -7.12 13.02
CA THR A 299 14.96 -7.12 13.61
C THR A 299 16.07 -7.29 12.58
N GLN A 300 15.78 -7.76 11.36
CA GLN A 300 16.78 -7.95 10.31
C GLN A 300 16.42 -7.18 9.05
N LYS A 301 15.25 -7.47 8.46
CA LYS A 301 14.94 -6.99 7.11
C LYS A 301 14.87 -5.47 7.05
N MET A 302 14.13 -4.84 7.96
CA MET A 302 13.98 -3.38 8.02
C MET A 302 15.24 -2.66 8.50
N LEU A 303 16.19 -3.33 9.14
CA LEU A 303 17.36 -2.70 9.77
C LEU A 303 18.66 -2.89 8.95
N LEU A 304 18.80 -4.05 8.30
CA LEU A 304 20.03 -4.46 7.61
C LEU A 304 19.83 -4.60 6.09
N LEU A 305 18.68 -5.16 5.67
CA LEU A 305 18.43 -5.52 4.27
C LEU A 305 17.71 -4.41 3.48
N GLN A 306 16.92 -3.59 4.17
CA GLN A 306 16.19 -2.44 3.62
C GLN A 306 16.70 -1.19 4.33
N TYR A 307 17.37 -0.30 3.58
CA TYR A 307 18.02 0.90 4.13
C TYR A 307 17.41 2.22 3.62
N SER A 308 16.23 2.16 3.00
CA SER A 308 15.53 3.30 2.42
C SER A 308 14.50 3.95 3.36
N TYR A 309 14.38 3.47 4.60
CA TYR A 309 13.39 4.01 5.54
C TYR A 309 13.85 5.34 6.15
N PRO A 310 12.93 6.30 6.38
CA PRO A 310 13.22 7.50 7.13
C PRO A 310 13.66 7.21 8.58
N THR A 311 14.44 8.12 9.17
CA THR A 311 14.91 7.98 10.55
C THR A 311 13.79 7.85 11.59
N MET A 312 12.64 8.49 11.37
CA MET A 312 11.46 8.33 12.23
C MET A 312 10.95 6.88 12.28
N VAL A 313 11.06 6.14 11.17
CA VAL A 313 10.65 4.72 11.11
C VAL A 313 11.59 3.86 11.95
N LEU A 314 12.89 4.14 11.92
CA LEU A 314 13.88 3.51 12.81
C LEU A 314 13.57 3.81 14.28
N GLN A 315 13.26 5.06 14.61
CA GLN A 315 12.90 5.46 15.98
C GLN A 315 11.63 4.76 16.47
N ASN A 316 10.59 4.68 15.63
CA ASN A 316 9.37 3.93 15.93
C ASN A 316 9.66 2.47 16.25
N LEU A 317 10.41 1.80 15.37
CA LEU A 317 10.73 0.39 15.47
C LEU A 317 11.59 0.07 16.69
N LEU A 318 12.70 0.77 16.87
CA LEU A 318 13.66 0.52 17.94
C LEU A 318 13.10 0.96 19.30
N GLY A 319 12.34 2.06 19.33
CA GLY A 319 11.58 2.46 20.51
C GLY A 319 10.53 1.42 20.88
N TYR A 320 9.81 0.85 19.91
CA TYR A 320 8.85 -0.22 20.16
C TYR A 320 9.53 -1.44 20.82
N LEU A 321 10.70 -1.86 20.32
CA LEU A 321 11.48 -2.92 20.96
C LEU A 321 11.89 -2.58 22.39
N ALA A 322 12.15 -1.30 22.67
CA ALA A 322 12.56 -0.81 23.98
C ALA A 322 11.43 -0.78 25.03
N LEU A 323 10.17 -0.64 24.62
CA LEU A 323 9.07 -0.34 25.55
C LEU A 323 8.60 -1.51 26.43
N ASP A 324 8.83 -2.77 26.03
CA ASP A 324 8.38 -3.96 26.80
C ASP A 324 9.54 -4.91 27.10
N ASN A 325 9.60 -5.43 28.32
CA ASN A 325 10.72 -6.27 28.78
C ASN A 325 10.98 -7.51 27.91
N MET A 326 9.94 -8.12 27.33
CA MET A 326 10.10 -9.30 26.46
C MET A 326 10.75 -8.92 25.13
N ARG A 327 10.49 -7.70 24.63
CA ARG A 327 11.05 -7.19 23.38
C ARG A 327 12.45 -6.61 23.57
N ARG A 328 12.78 -6.11 24.77
CA ARG A 328 14.10 -5.52 25.07
C ARG A 328 15.26 -6.47 24.82
N LEU A 329 15.09 -7.78 25.06
CA LEU A 329 16.11 -8.77 24.72
C LEU A 329 16.47 -8.77 23.23
N LEU A 330 15.49 -8.49 22.36
CA LEU A 330 15.71 -8.34 20.91
C LEU A 330 16.45 -7.04 20.58
N LEU A 331 16.22 -5.96 21.33
CA LEU A 331 16.91 -4.68 21.11
C LEU A 331 18.43 -4.82 21.28
N ILE A 332 18.87 -5.50 22.34
CA ILE A 332 20.31 -5.70 22.61
C ILE A 332 20.92 -6.61 21.54
N LYS A 333 20.21 -7.69 21.17
CA LYS A 333 20.63 -8.56 20.09
C LYS A 333 20.79 -7.79 18.77
N VAL A 334 19.80 -6.96 18.42
CA VAL A 334 19.82 -6.10 17.24
C VAL A 334 21.02 -5.15 17.28
N LEU A 335 21.30 -4.51 18.42
CA LEU A 335 22.46 -3.62 18.53
C LEU A 335 23.78 -4.34 18.24
N LYS A 336 23.95 -5.56 18.77
CA LYS A 336 25.15 -6.37 18.53
C LYS A 336 25.29 -6.72 17.04
N GLU A 337 24.23 -7.22 16.42
CA GLU A 337 24.21 -7.57 14.99
C GLU A 337 24.43 -6.33 14.08
N LEU A 338 23.90 -5.18 14.47
CA LEU A 338 24.15 -3.90 13.79
C LEU A 338 25.63 -3.50 13.89
N LEU A 339 26.24 -3.58 15.08
CA LEU A 339 27.66 -3.26 15.28
C LEU A 339 28.58 -4.23 14.53
N GLU A 340 28.25 -5.52 14.50
CA GLU A 340 28.98 -6.52 13.73
C GLU A 340 28.91 -6.25 12.22
N THR A 341 27.71 -5.96 11.70
CA THR A 341 27.52 -5.65 10.28
C THR A 341 28.21 -4.35 9.90
N TRP A 342 28.05 -3.31 10.73
CA TRP A 342 28.70 -2.00 10.58
C TRP A 342 30.22 -2.14 10.58
N GLY A 343 30.77 -2.94 11.50
CA GLY A 343 32.20 -3.13 11.66
C GLY A 343 32.86 -4.11 10.69
N SER A 344 32.09 -4.80 9.85
CA SER A 344 32.62 -5.78 8.91
C SER A 344 33.48 -5.12 7.83
N SER A 345 34.74 -5.55 7.69
CA SER A 345 35.67 -5.04 6.66
C SER A 345 35.06 -5.10 5.25
N THR A 346 34.30 -6.15 4.95
CA THR A 346 33.63 -6.32 3.64
C THR A 346 32.49 -5.32 3.47
N ALA A 347 31.66 -5.12 4.50
CA ALA A 347 30.55 -4.16 4.45
C ALA A 347 31.07 -2.71 4.32
N VAL A 348 32.10 -2.34 5.09
CA VAL A 348 32.72 -1.01 5.03
C VAL A 348 33.27 -0.71 3.62
N LYS A 349 33.82 -1.71 2.93
CA LYS A 349 34.43 -1.57 1.59
C LYS A 349 33.42 -1.58 0.44
N HIS A 350 32.36 -2.38 0.55
CA HIS A 350 31.50 -2.70 -0.59
C HIS A 350 30.05 -2.21 -0.44
N SER A 351 29.61 -1.80 0.74
CA SER A 351 28.27 -1.21 0.92
C SER A 351 28.26 0.28 0.56
N PRO A 352 27.16 0.80 -0.02
CA PRO A 352 26.96 2.22 -0.23
C PRO A 352 27.05 3.03 1.07
N ALA A 353 27.50 4.28 0.97
CA ALA A 353 27.62 5.17 2.13
C ALA A 353 26.25 5.40 2.81
N GLU A 354 25.17 5.42 2.04
CA GLU A 354 23.79 5.55 2.53
C GLU A 354 23.39 4.40 3.43
N GLN A 355 23.78 3.16 3.10
CA GLN A 355 23.51 1.99 3.93
C GLN A 355 24.31 2.03 5.23
N GLN A 356 25.59 2.42 5.16
CA GLN A 356 26.41 2.57 6.36
C GLN A 356 25.88 3.67 7.28
N LEU A 357 25.40 4.78 6.71
CA LEU A 357 24.73 5.85 7.46
C LEU A 357 23.44 5.35 8.10
N TYR A 358 22.63 4.58 7.37
CA TYR A 358 21.40 4.00 7.87
C TYR A 358 21.64 3.09 9.09
N ILE A 359 22.62 2.18 9.00
CA ILE A 359 23.02 1.31 10.10
C ILE A 359 23.57 2.13 11.27
N SER A 360 24.38 3.16 11.00
CA SER A 360 24.91 4.07 12.03
C SER A 360 23.77 4.77 12.80
N LYS A 361 22.74 5.25 12.10
CA LYS A 361 21.54 5.82 12.73
C LYS A 361 20.83 4.80 13.62
N ALA A 362 20.64 3.57 13.14
CA ALA A 362 20.01 2.50 13.92
C ALA A 362 20.81 2.16 15.19
N ILE A 363 22.13 2.08 15.12
CA ILE A 363 23.01 1.86 16.28
C ILE A 363 22.80 2.95 17.35
N LEU A 364 22.84 4.22 16.95
CA LEU A 364 22.71 5.34 17.88
C LEU A 364 21.32 5.40 18.52
N ILE A 365 20.26 5.08 17.76
CA ILE A 365 18.89 4.96 18.30
C ILE A 365 18.79 3.77 19.27
N CYS A 366 19.36 2.62 18.95
CA CYS A 366 19.41 1.48 19.89
C CYS A 366 20.09 1.87 21.22
N LEU A 367 21.25 2.52 21.13
CA LEU A 367 22.03 2.97 22.29
C LEU A 367 21.26 3.98 23.15
N SER A 368 20.50 4.88 22.52
CA SER A 368 19.71 5.86 23.27
C SER A 368 18.64 5.17 24.13
N HIS A 369 18.13 4.01 23.73
CA HIS A 369 17.09 3.25 24.45
C HIS A 369 17.62 2.24 25.51
N LEU A 370 18.93 1.99 25.56
CA LEU A 370 19.51 1.07 26.52
C LEU A 370 19.44 1.60 27.95
N LYS A 371 19.09 0.72 28.89
CA LYS A 371 19.15 0.97 30.33
C LYS A 371 20.56 0.69 30.86
N GLU A 372 20.92 1.32 31.97
CA GLU A 372 22.26 1.17 32.54
C GLU A 372 22.59 -0.29 32.91
N ALA A 373 21.62 -1.04 33.44
CA ALA A 373 21.82 -2.46 33.78
C ALA A 373 22.19 -3.33 32.56
N GLU A 374 21.60 -3.05 31.39
CA GLU A 374 21.88 -3.79 30.15
C GLU A 374 23.28 -3.44 29.63
N ILE A 375 23.66 -2.17 29.71
CA ILE A 375 24.99 -1.71 29.32
C ILE A 375 26.08 -2.33 30.18
N GLN A 376 25.85 -2.44 31.49
CA GLN A 376 26.81 -3.08 32.38
C GLN A 376 26.96 -4.58 32.08
N SER A 377 25.87 -5.26 31.72
CA SER A 377 25.88 -6.69 31.38
C SER A 377 26.69 -6.97 30.10
N ASP A 378 26.51 -6.17 29.06
CA ASP A 378 27.10 -6.41 27.73
C ASP A 378 28.31 -5.51 27.43
N ARG A 379 28.83 -4.80 28.43
CA ARG A 379 29.85 -3.74 28.29
C ARG A 379 31.06 -4.16 27.47
N GLN A 380 31.67 -5.28 27.84
CA GLN A 380 32.91 -5.75 27.23
C GLN A 380 32.71 -6.16 25.77
N GLU A 381 31.60 -6.82 25.46
CA GLU A 381 31.27 -7.26 24.11
C GLU A 381 30.98 -6.06 23.20
N LEU A 382 30.14 -5.11 23.66
CA LEU A 382 29.84 -3.89 22.91
C LEU A 382 31.09 -3.08 22.59
N LEU A 383 32.01 -2.93 23.55
CA LEU A 383 33.27 -2.24 23.32
C LEU A 383 34.17 -3.00 22.35
N THR A 384 34.23 -4.33 22.42
CA THR A 384 35.07 -5.15 21.54
C THR A 384 34.62 -5.01 20.09
N VAL A 385 33.33 -5.25 19.82
CA VAL A 385 32.77 -5.16 18.46
C VAL A 385 32.88 -3.74 17.91
N MET A 386 32.62 -2.72 18.74
CA MET A 386 32.76 -1.32 18.32
C MET A 386 34.21 -0.98 17.95
N MET A 387 35.19 -1.38 18.76
CA MET A 387 36.60 -1.08 18.50
C MET A 387 37.13 -1.80 17.25
N GLU A 388 36.67 -3.02 16.98
CA GLU A 388 36.97 -3.73 15.74
C GLU A 388 36.37 -3.02 14.52
N GLY A 389 35.09 -2.63 14.61
CA GLY A 389 34.43 -1.90 13.53
C GLY A 389 35.05 -0.53 13.25
N MET A 390 35.38 0.21 14.32
CA MET A 390 36.05 1.51 14.21
C MET A 390 37.37 1.40 13.43
N LYS A 391 38.17 0.35 13.66
CA LYS A 391 39.42 0.14 12.89
C LYS A 391 39.12 -0.01 11.40
N CYS A 392 38.15 -0.83 11.03
CA CYS A 392 37.74 -1.00 9.64
C CYS A 392 37.27 0.32 9.00
N HIS A 393 36.52 1.15 9.73
CA HIS A 393 36.10 2.46 9.25
C HIS A 393 37.27 3.43 9.07
N LEU A 394 38.22 3.48 10.02
CA LEU A 394 39.40 4.34 9.96
C LEU A 394 40.36 3.96 8.83
N ASP A 395 40.44 2.67 8.50
CA ASP A 395 41.21 2.16 7.36
C ASP A 395 40.62 2.54 5.99
N SER A 396 39.40 3.09 5.95
CA SER A 396 38.77 3.56 4.71
C SER A 396 39.48 4.78 4.13
N ASN A 397 39.66 4.81 2.82
CA ASN A 397 40.20 5.98 2.11
C ASN A 397 39.17 7.12 1.97
N LEU A 398 37.87 6.86 2.19
CA LEU A 398 36.80 7.85 2.09
C LEU A 398 36.64 8.64 3.42
N PRO A 399 36.83 9.98 3.42
CA PRO A 399 36.69 10.79 4.63
C PRO A 399 35.34 10.64 5.33
N LYS A 400 34.25 10.60 4.55
CA LYS A 400 32.88 10.40 5.05
C LYS A 400 32.75 9.14 5.90
N ILE A 401 33.32 8.02 5.43
CA ILE A 401 33.25 6.72 6.11
C ILE A 401 34.09 6.72 7.38
N ARG A 402 35.27 7.35 7.36
CA ARG A 402 36.11 7.54 8.54
C ARG A 402 35.43 8.39 9.60
N HIS A 403 34.85 9.52 9.23
CA HIS A 403 34.17 10.43 10.15
C HIS A 403 32.96 9.76 10.80
N MET A 404 32.14 9.04 10.02
CA MET A 404 31.03 8.24 10.56
C MET A 404 31.52 7.17 11.55
N GLY A 405 32.63 6.49 11.21
CA GLY A 405 33.37 5.59 12.10
C GLY A 405 33.69 6.21 13.45
N MET A 406 34.33 7.38 13.42
CA MET A 406 34.72 8.14 14.61
C MET A 406 33.50 8.54 15.44
N VAL A 407 32.47 9.13 14.83
CA VAL A 407 31.29 9.64 15.53
C VAL A 407 30.52 8.52 16.24
N VAL A 408 30.27 7.40 15.54
CA VAL A 408 29.60 6.25 16.17
C VAL A 408 30.43 5.69 17.32
N ALA A 409 31.74 5.55 17.14
CA ALA A 409 32.65 5.08 18.19
C ALA A 409 32.70 6.02 19.40
N GLU A 410 32.74 7.35 19.20
CA GLU A 410 32.64 8.34 20.27
C GLU A 410 31.33 8.18 21.04
N CYS A 411 30.20 8.09 20.34
CA CYS A 411 28.88 7.96 20.96
C CYS A 411 28.73 6.65 21.74
N VAL A 412 29.16 5.53 21.17
CA VAL A 412 29.16 4.22 21.85
C VAL A 412 30.06 4.27 23.09
N SER A 413 31.29 4.76 22.95
CA SER A 413 32.25 4.87 24.06
C SER A 413 31.70 5.76 25.17
N ALA A 414 31.15 6.94 24.84
CA ALA A 414 30.56 7.83 25.83
C ALA A 414 29.37 7.21 26.57
N ARG A 415 28.52 6.43 25.87
CA ARG A 415 27.35 5.79 26.49
C ARG A 415 27.71 4.56 27.33
N VAL A 416 28.72 3.80 26.91
CA VAL A 416 29.14 2.53 27.51
C VAL A 416 30.23 2.73 28.57
N MET A 417 31.06 3.78 28.50
CA MET A 417 32.16 4.07 29.43
C MET A 417 31.84 5.31 30.31
N SER A 418 30.80 5.21 31.13
CA SER A 418 30.36 6.28 32.03
C SER A 418 31.37 6.73 33.10
N GLU A 419 32.36 5.91 33.45
CA GLU A 419 33.33 6.18 34.53
C GLU A 419 34.79 6.34 34.05
N GLY A 420 35.04 6.44 32.73
CA GLY A 420 36.39 6.54 32.15
C GLY A 420 36.50 7.58 31.02
N PRO A 421 37.72 7.84 30.49
CA PRO A 421 37.88 8.73 29.36
C PRO A 421 37.23 8.11 28.12
N ALA A 422 36.13 8.70 27.66
CA ALA A 422 35.49 8.33 26.42
C ALA A 422 36.40 8.66 25.23
N LEU A 423 36.25 7.91 24.14
CA LEU A 423 36.96 8.21 22.89
C LEU A 423 36.61 9.62 22.41
N LYS A 424 37.65 10.35 22.01
CA LYS A 424 37.52 11.68 21.42
C LYS A 424 38.46 11.84 20.24
N PHE A 425 37.89 12.14 19.09
CA PHE A 425 38.55 12.38 17.82
C PHE A 425 38.36 13.84 17.40
N GLN A 426 39.19 14.27 16.45
CA GLN A 426 39.11 15.58 15.82
C GLN A 426 38.65 15.37 14.37
N TYR A 427 37.53 16.00 14.00
CA TYR A 427 36.96 15.99 12.66
C TYR A 427 36.09 17.24 12.49
N GLU A 428 35.86 17.64 11.24
CA GLU A 428 34.94 18.73 10.92
C GLU A 428 33.50 18.25 11.10
N GLU A 429 32.68 19.03 11.82
CA GLU A 429 31.27 18.72 12.02
C GLU A 429 30.43 19.25 10.86
N ASP A 430 29.92 18.33 10.05
CA ASP A 430 28.88 18.63 9.06
C ASP A 430 27.47 18.38 9.64
N ASP A 431 26.45 18.70 8.85
CA ASP A 431 25.06 18.53 9.27
C ASP A 431 24.70 17.05 9.48
N GLU A 432 25.29 16.12 8.73
CA GLU A 432 25.04 14.67 8.87
C GLU A 432 25.57 14.12 10.20
N ILE A 433 26.77 14.56 10.60
CA ILE A 433 27.40 14.24 11.88
C ILE A 433 26.61 14.86 13.04
N ARG A 434 26.17 16.11 12.89
CA ARG A 434 25.34 16.77 13.90
C ARG A 434 24.04 16.00 14.10
N ASP A 435 23.38 15.62 13.01
CA ASP A 435 22.16 14.82 13.03
C ASP A 435 22.37 13.48 13.75
N LEU A 436 23.46 12.75 13.45
CA LEU A 436 23.82 11.50 14.13
C LEU A 436 23.93 11.70 15.64
N LYS A 437 24.66 12.73 16.10
CA LYS A 437 24.82 13.01 17.53
C LYS A 437 23.48 13.29 18.22
N THR A 438 22.53 13.95 17.54
CA THR A 438 21.21 14.24 18.13
C THR A 438 20.38 12.98 18.40
N LEU A 439 20.64 11.86 17.70
CA LEU A 439 19.89 10.61 17.89
C LEU A 439 20.14 9.93 19.24
N LEU A 440 21.25 10.27 19.89
CA LEU A 440 21.57 9.75 21.22
C LEU A 440 20.72 10.40 22.33
N ILE A 441 20.15 11.58 22.06
CA ILE A 441 19.32 12.32 23.01
C ILE A 441 17.89 11.79 22.92
N GLN A 442 17.41 11.14 23.98
CA GLN A 442 15.99 10.79 24.09
C GLN A 442 15.16 12.07 24.12
N ARG A 443 14.34 12.31 23.10
CA ARG A 443 13.29 13.34 23.20
C ARG A 443 12.18 12.79 24.09
N PRO A 444 11.75 13.52 25.13
CA PRO A 444 10.51 13.20 25.83
C PRO A 444 9.36 13.19 24.83
N GLU A 445 8.54 12.13 24.83
CA GLU A 445 7.29 12.11 24.06
C GLU A 445 6.39 13.24 24.56
N GLN A 446 6.14 14.25 23.72
CA GLN A 446 5.09 15.23 23.98
C GLN A 446 3.76 14.55 23.74
N ILE A 447 3.08 14.19 24.82
CA ILE A 447 1.65 13.88 24.81
C ILE A 447 0.96 15.19 24.38
N PRO A 448 0.18 15.23 23.28
CA PRO A 448 -0.62 16.41 22.99
C PRO A 448 -1.71 16.47 24.07
N ASP A 449 -1.58 17.43 24.99
CA ASP A 449 -2.67 17.80 25.87
C ASP A 449 -3.80 18.37 25.01
N SER A 450 -4.93 17.66 25.03
CA SER A 450 -6.18 18.13 24.45
C SER A 450 -6.68 19.34 25.23
N ASP A 451 -6.42 20.54 24.72
CA ASP A 451 -7.18 21.73 25.11
C ASP A 451 -8.05 22.22 23.94
N SER A 452 -9.35 22.22 24.22
CA SER A 452 -10.42 22.68 23.34
C SER A 452 -10.37 24.20 23.20
N GLN A 453 -10.22 24.73 21.98
CA GLN A 453 -10.78 26.03 21.63
C GLN A 453 -11.37 26.03 20.21
N SER A 454 -12.69 26.13 20.19
CA SER A 454 -13.51 26.54 19.04
C SER A 454 -13.23 27.99 18.64
N ILE A 455 -13.28 28.26 17.34
CA ILE A 455 -13.64 29.50 16.57
C ILE A 455 -12.87 29.34 15.24
N GLY A 456 -13.41 29.43 14.03
CA GLY A 456 -14.65 29.92 13.48
C GLY A 456 -14.35 30.19 11.99
N ASN A 457 -15.29 29.82 11.12
CA ASN A 457 -15.27 29.89 9.65
C ASN A 457 -14.40 31.00 8.99
N SER A 458 -13.63 30.61 7.97
CA SER A 458 -13.55 31.32 6.67
C SER A 458 -12.93 30.42 5.58
N ARG A 459 -13.71 30.11 4.53
CA ARG A 459 -13.26 29.57 3.23
C ARG A 459 -12.40 30.61 2.51
N PRO A 460 -11.45 30.19 1.66
CA PRO A 460 -11.69 30.27 0.22
C PRO A 460 -11.26 29.04 -0.60
N ALA A 461 -11.74 29.03 -1.85
CA ALA A 461 -11.88 27.90 -2.74
C ALA A 461 -10.64 27.49 -3.56
N MET A 462 -10.71 26.22 -3.98
CA MET A 462 -10.03 25.43 -5.03
C MET A 462 -9.16 26.15 -6.09
N THR A 463 -7.99 25.54 -6.36
CA THR A 463 -7.55 25.16 -7.72
C THR A 463 -6.69 23.88 -7.67
N PRO A 464 -6.73 23.01 -8.70
CA PRO A 464 -6.05 21.71 -8.70
C PRO A 464 -4.60 21.83 -9.18
N SER A 465 -3.68 21.06 -8.60
CA SER A 465 -2.32 20.91 -9.11
C SER A 465 -1.90 19.45 -9.15
N THR A 466 -1.42 19.11 -10.33
CA THR A 466 -1.09 17.81 -10.92
C THR A 466 0.05 17.09 -10.21
N ILE A 467 -0.17 15.81 -9.90
CA ILE A 467 0.83 14.88 -9.31
C ILE A 467 1.49 14.09 -10.44
N LEU A 468 2.82 14.12 -10.47
CA LEU A 468 3.69 13.24 -11.26
C LEU A 468 3.90 11.91 -10.51
N LYS A 469 3.67 10.78 -11.19
CA LYS A 469 3.94 9.42 -10.70
C LYS A 469 5.35 8.96 -11.09
N PRO A 470 6.08 8.23 -10.22
CA PRO A 470 7.11 7.28 -10.62
C PRO A 470 6.52 5.86 -10.76
N SER A 471 6.87 5.15 -11.83
CA SER A 471 6.59 3.72 -12.03
C SER A 471 7.86 3.03 -12.51
N VAL A 472 8.27 1.96 -11.81
CA VAL A 472 9.32 1.03 -12.20
C VAL A 472 8.67 -0.35 -12.25
N LYS A 473 8.80 -1.05 -13.38
CA LYS A 473 8.53 -2.49 -13.51
C LYS A 473 9.87 -3.26 -13.56
N PRO A 474 9.92 -4.50 -13.04
CA PRO A 474 11.10 -5.38 -13.09
C PRO A 474 11.18 -6.20 -14.39
N GLN A 475 12.40 -6.58 -14.80
CA GLN A 475 12.66 -7.59 -15.84
C GLN A 475 13.25 -8.88 -15.23
N PRO A 476 12.97 -10.06 -15.82
CA PRO A 476 13.52 -11.36 -15.44
C PRO A 476 14.78 -11.73 -16.23
N SER A 477 15.68 -12.52 -15.61
CA SER A 477 16.82 -13.16 -16.27
C SER A 477 16.79 -14.67 -16.05
N ALA A 478 16.85 -15.42 -17.14
CA ALA A 478 17.00 -16.87 -17.17
C ALA A 478 18.47 -17.29 -17.23
N SER A 479 18.82 -18.35 -16.50
CA SER A 479 19.88 -19.29 -16.89
C SER A 479 19.60 -20.67 -16.30
N ALA A 480 19.82 -21.69 -17.14
CA ALA A 480 19.53 -23.09 -16.90
C ALA A 480 20.65 -23.81 -16.14
N GLY A 481 20.27 -24.86 -15.40
CA GLY A 481 21.14 -25.88 -14.85
C GLY A 481 20.30 -27.02 -14.25
N LEU A 482 20.29 -28.17 -14.92
CA LEU A 482 19.59 -29.40 -14.55
C LEU A 482 20.31 -30.09 -13.37
N ASP A 483 19.56 -30.56 -12.36
CA ASP A 483 19.72 -31.94 -11.87
C ASP A 483 18.45 -32.44 -11.15
N GLN A 484 18.19 -33.74 -11.27
CA GLN A 484 16.94 -34.42 -10.94
C GLN A 484 16.80 -34.76 -9.44
N GLY A 485 15.60 -34.61 -8.91
CA GLY A 485 15.16 -35.12 -7.61
C GLY A 485 13.65 -35.03 -7.49
N ASP A 486 13.00 -36.19 -7.54
CA ASP A 486 11.56 -36.46 -7.56
C ASP A 486 10.86 -36.03 -6.26
N ASP A 487 9.82 -35.19 -6.36
CA ASP A 487 8.69 -35.15 -5.41
C ASP A 487 7.50 -34.41 -6.04
N SER A 488 6.44 -35.17 -6.30
CA SER A 488 5.25 -34.78 -7.04
C SER A 488 4.14 -34.26 -6.13
N GLU A 489 3.79 -32.97 -6.22
CA GLU A 489 2.42 -32.47 -6.07
C GLU A 489 2.17 -31.40 -7.14
N LEU A 490 1.46 -31.81 -8.19
CA LEU A 490 1.19 -31.03 -9.39
C LEU A 490 0.07 -30.01 -9.14
N ASP A 491 0.35 -28.74 -9.45
CA ASP A 491 -0.64 -27.67 -9.61
C ASP A 491 -1.06 -27.62 -11.09
N SER A 492 -2.37 -27.62 -11.34
CA SER A 492 -3.00 -27.63 -12.66
C SER A 492 -3.91 -26.40 -12.73
N ASP A 493 -3.37 -25.27 -13.18
CA ASP A 493 -4.19 -24.08 -13.49
C ASP A 493 -3.51 -23.16 -14.54
N ASP A 494 -3.24 -23.72 -15.72
CA ASP A 494 -2.72 -22.97 -16.87
C ASP A 494 -3.78 -22.95 -18.00
N ASP A 495 -4.96 -22.41 -17.69
CA ASP A 495 -6.00 -22.04 -18.66
C ASP A 495 -6.04 -20.50 -18.87
N LEU A 496 -4.88 -19.89 -19.10
CA LEU A 496 -4.80 -18.53 -19.61
C LEU A 496 -5.03 -18.53 -21.12
N VAL A 497 -6.18 -18.02 -21.57
CA VAL A 497 -6.43 -17.74 -22.98
C VAL A 497 -5.50 -16.59 -23.43
N PRO A 498 -4.65 -16.76 -24.45
CA PRO A 498 -3.82 -15.68 -24.97
C PRO A 498 -4.66 -14.53 -25.53
N TYR A 499 -4.25 -13.29 -25.24
CA TYR A 499 -4.90 -12.07 -25.73
C TYR A 499 -4.88 -11.96 -27.26
N ASP A 500 -5.98 -11.49 -27.84
CA ASP A 500 -6.06 -11.08 -29.24
C ASP A 500 -5.41 -9.70 -29.42
N MET A 501 -4.30 -9.67 -30.18
CA MET A 501 -3.49 -8.49 -30.48
C MET A 501 -3.70 -8.01 -31.94
N SER A 502 -4.76 -8.46 -32.61
CA SER A 502 -4.96 -8.24 -34.05
C SER A 502 -5.25 -6.78 -34.44
N GLU A 503 -5.65 -5.93 -33.49
CA GLU A 503 -5.94 -4.51 -33.73
C GLU A 503 -4.81 -3.53 -33.30
N ASP A 504 -3.72 -4.04 -32.74
CA ASP A 504 -2.60 -3.20 -32.31
C ASP A 504 -1.78 -2.69 -33.51
N LYS A 505 -1.78 -1.37 -33.73
CA LYS A 505 -0.83 -0.71 -34.64
C LYS A 505 0.44 -0.34 -33.88
N GLU A 506 1.58 -0.88 -34.30
CA GLU A 506 2.89 -0.46 -33.80
C GLU A 506 3.12 1.04 -34.06
N LEU A 507 3.01 1.85 -33.00
CA LEU A 507 3.60 3.17 -32.98
C LEU A 507 5.12 2.97 -33.00
N LYS A 508 5.79 3.33 -34.10
CA LYS A 508 7.26 3.40 -34.17
C LYS A 508 7.75 4.47 -33.19
N LYS A 509 7.82 4.12 -31.91
CA LYS A 509 8.49 4.93 -30.90
C LYS A 509 9.99 4.65 -31.04
N THR A 510 10.69 5.59 -31.67
CA THR A 510 12.15 5.57 -31.71
C THR A 510 12.66 5.47 -30.28
N LYS A 511 13.40 4.40 -29.98
CA LYS A 511 13.84 4.08 -28.62
C LYS A 511 14.75 5.20 -28.13
N ALA A 512 14.33 5.92 -27.09
CA ALA A 512 15.10 7.03 -26.54
C ALA A 512 16.44 6.52 -25.95
N PRO A 513 17.53 7.29 -26.08
CA PRO A 513 18.82 6.90 -25.55
C PRO A 513 18.79 6.81 -24.03
N THR A 514 19.48 5.81 -23.47
CA THR A 514 19.52 5.52 -22.03
C THR A 514 20.80 6.05 -21.39
N TYR A 515 21.85 6.28 -22.19
CA TYR A 515 23.15 6.75 -21.71
C TYR A 515 23.51 8.10 -22.32
N ILE A 516 24.25 8.92 -21.55
CA ILE A 516 24.75 10.23 -21.99
C ILE A 516 25.67 10.07 -23.22
N ARG A 517 26.40 8.95 -23.31
CA ARG A 517 27.25 8.62 -24.48
C ARG A 517 26.45 8.42 -25.77
N ASP A 518 25.31 7.75 -25.69
CA ASP A 518 24.43 7.54 -26.85
C ASP A 518 23.85 8.88 -27.32
N CYS A 519 23.54 9.77 -26.37
CA CYS A 519 23.13 11.13 -26.69
C CYS A 519 24.24 11.89 -27.43
N ILE A 520 25.50 11.73 -27.03
CA ILE A 520 26.66 12.32 -27.72
C ILE A 520 26.78 11.80 -29.15
N GLU A 521 26.64 10.49 -29.35
CA GLU A 521 26.75 9.89 -30.68
C GLU A 521 25.61 10.35 -31.61
N ILE A 522 24.38 10.47 -31.10
CA ILE A 522 23.23 10.95 -31.87
C ILE A 522 23.36 12.44 -32.21
N LEU A 523 23.82 13.27 -31.27
CA LEU A 523 23.99 14.72 -31.48
C LEU A 523 25.18 15.06 -32.39
N THR A 524 26.19 14.18 -32.46
CA THR A 524 27.40 14.37 -33.27
C THR A 524 27.34 13.61 -34.61
N GLY A 525 26.40 12.67 -34.75
CA GLY A 525 26.21 11.79 -35.90
C GLY A 525 25.39 12.38 -37.06
N PRO A 526 25.03 11.55 -38.04
CA PRO A 526 24.23 11.95 -39.20
C PRO A 526 22.79 12.36 -38.80
N GLU A 527 22.22 13.31 -39.54
CA GLU A 527 20.94 13.96 -39.20
C GLU A 527 19.75 12.97 -39.29
N ASP A 528 19.19 12.64 -38.12
CA ASP A 528 17.95 11.89 -37.94
C ASP A 528 17.02 12.68 -37.00
N PRO A 529 15.98 13.35 -37.53
CA PRO A 529 15.16 14.29 -36.77
C PRO A 529 14.39 13.59 -35.63
N ASP A 530 13.93 12.35 -35.84
CA ASP A 530 13.16 11.60 -34.85
C ASP A 530 14.04 11.16 -33.67
N LYS A 531 15.31 10.81 -33.93
CA LYS A 531 16.29 10.51 -32.87
C LYS A 531 16.76 11.76 -32.14
N TYR A 532 16.86 12.88 -32.84
CA TYR A 532 17.28 14.14 -32.25
C TYR A 532 16.26 14.65 -31.22
N GLU A 533 14.97 14.66 -31.57
CA GLU A 533 13.90 15.08 -30.66
C GLU A 533 13.78 14.15 -29.44
N ALA A 534 13.85 12.83 -29.65
CA ALA A 534 13.86 11.85 -28.57
C ALA A 534 15.05 12.02 -27.62
N THR A 535 16.23 12.41 -28.14
CA THR A 535 17.44 12.68 -27.36
C THR A 535 17.30 13.98 -26.55
N MET A 536 16.78 15.05 -27.15
CA MET A 536 16.58 16.33 -26.47
C MET A 536 15.58 16.24 -25.31
N SER A 537 14.55 15.40 -25.44
CA SER A 537 13.56 15.16 -24.39
C SER A 537 14.14 14.41 -23.17
N THR A 538 15.15 13.55 -23.35
CA THR A 538 15.71 12.73 -22.27
C THR A 538 17.04 13.23 -21.70
N LEU A 539 17.82 14.00 -22.47
CA LEU A 539 19.17 14.44 -22.12
C LEU A 539 19.23 15.19 -20.79
N GLU A 540 18.31 16.13 -20.55
CA GLU A 540 18.26 16.88 -19.29
C GLU A 540 18.06 15.94 -18.09
N SER A 541 17.16 14.95 -18.23
CA SER A 541 16.88 13.98 -17.17
C SER A 541 18.07 13.04 -16.91
N LEU A 542 18.84 12.69 -17.95
CA LEU A 542 20.01 11.82 -17.84
C LEU A 542 21.20 12.54 -17.19
N ILE A 543 21.42 13.81 -17.54
CA ILE A 543 22.44 14.67 -16.91
C ILE A 543 22.09 14.88 -15.43
N ARG A 544 20.83 15.19 -15.11
CA ARG A 544 20.36 15.37 -13.72
C ARG A 544 20.48 14.10 -12.88
N ARG A 545 20.20 12.93 -13.47
CA ARG A 545 20.28 11.63 -12.74
C ARG A 545 21.70 11.12 -12.59
N ASN A 546 22.64 11.51 -13.45
CA ASN A 546 23.97 10.92 -13.48
C ASN A 546 25.09 11.97 -13.59
N VAL A 547 25.21 12.78 -12.53
CA VAL A 547 26.16 13.90 -12.42
C VAL A 547 27.63 13.45 -12.55
N ALA A 548 27.95 12.24 -12.09
CA ALA A 548 29.29 11.67 -12.23
C ALA A 548 29.65 11.37 -13.70
N ALA A 549 28.73 10.75 -14.45
CA ALA A 549 28.92 10.49 -15.88
C ALA A 549 28.95 11.79 -16.69
N ALA A 550 28.17 12.82 -16.31
CA ALA A 550 28.22 14.14 -16.93
C ALA A 550 29.57 14.85 -16.75
N ARG A 551 30.26 14.64 -15.61
CA ARG A 551 31.61 15.18 -15.36
C ARG A 551 32.67 14.58 -16.30
N GLU A 552 32.53 13.31 -16.69
CA GLU A 552 33.47 12.65 -17.62
C GLU A 552 33.40 13.19 -19.05
N VAL A 553 32.25 13.75 -19.46
CA VAL A 553 32.01 14.31 -20.81
C VAL A 553 31.84 15.83 -20.81
N ASN A 554 32.27 16.49 -19.73
CA ASN A 554 32.08 17.92 -19.47
C ASN A 554 32.67 18.81 -20.59
N VAL A 555 33.84 18.44 -21.12
CA VAL A 555 34.52 19.18 -22.21
C VAL A 555 33.69 19.15 -23.51
N THR A 556 33.08 18.01 -23.82
CA THR A 556 32.25 17.85 -25.02
C THR A 556 30.91 18.59 -24.86
N CYS A 557 30.31 18.54 -23.67
CA CYS A 557 29.08 19.28 -23.38
C CYS A 557 29.29 20.80 -23.41
N ALA A 558 30.38 21.33 -22.85
CA ALA A 558 30.68 22.75 -22.85
C ALA A 558 30.80 23.34 -24.27
N SER A 559 31.36 22.56 -25.21
CA SER A 559 31.50 22.95 -26.61
C SER A 559 30.17 23.15 -27.35
N TRP A 560 29.07 22.52 -26.88
CA TRP A 560 27.75 22.61 -27.49
C TRP A 560 26.94 23.82 -27.02
N PHE A 561 27.30 24.38 -25.87
CA PHE A 561 26.58 25.47 -25.20
C PHE A 561 27.39 26.78 -25.17
N ASP A 562 28.56 26.82 -25.83
CA ASP A 562 29.48 27.95 -25.87
C ASP A 562 29.82 28.48 -24.45
N LEU A 563 30.02 27.57 -23.51
CA LEU A 563 30.44 27.85 -22.13
C LEU A 563 31.96 27.78 -22.03
N ASP A 564 32.55 28.75 -21.31
CA ASP A 564 34.00 28.81 -21.11
C ASP A 564 34.51 27.51 -20.47
N SER A 565 35.55 26.91 -21.07
CA SER A 565 36.06 25.55 -20.76
C SER A 565 36.57 25.37 -19.31
N ALA A 566 36.60 26.44 -18.52
CA ALA A 566 37.02 26.49 -17.13
C ALA A 566 35.86 26.47 -16.11
N LEU A 567 34.59 26.43 -16.53
CA LEU A 567 33.44 26.42 -15.62
C LEU A 567 32.89 24.99 -15.42
N GLU A 568 32.81 24.53 -14.17
CA GLU A 568 32.03 23.35 -13.82
C GLU A 568 30.54 23.61 -14.10
N ILE A 569 29.84 22.62 -14.67
CA ILE A 569 28.39 22.69 -14.86
C ILE A 569 27.72 22.62 -13.49
N THR A 570 27.42 23.79 -12.91
CA THR A 570 26.63 23.93 -11.68
C THR A 570 25.14 24.01 -12.01
N HIS A 571 24.30 23.73 -11.00
CA HIS A 571 22.83 23.77 -11.10
C HIS A 571 22.29 25.11 -11.63
N GLU A 572 23.00 26.22 -11.41
CA GLU A 572 22.62 27.55 -11.89
C GLU A 572 22.86 27.75 -13.39
N ASN A 573 23.89 27.13 -13.98
CA ASN A 573 24.19 27.24 -15.41
C ASN A 573 23.15 26.51 -16.29
N LEU A 574 22.48 25.47 -15.76
CA LEU A 574 21.43 24.72 -16.45
C LEU A 574 20.07 25.44 -16.47
N LEU A 575 19.81 26.34 -15.52
CA LEU A 575 18.54 27.06 -15.42
C LEU A 575 18.37 28.16 -16.50
N GLY A 576 19.47 28.59 -17.14
CA GLY A 576 19.46 29.53 -18.27
C GLY A 576 19.05 28.93 -19.62
N LEU A 577 18.89 27.60 -19.73
CA LEU A 577 18.75 26.89 -21.01
C LEU A 577 17.33 26.87 -21.60
N ARG A 578 16.34 27.50 -20.95
CA ARG A 578 14.99 27.64 -21.53
C ARG A 578 14.85 28.77 -22.55
N GLY A 579 15.90 29.56 -22.81
CA GLY A 579 15.78 30.78 -23.63
C GLY A 579 16.95 31.14 -24.55
N LEU A 580 18.00 30.32 -24.65
CA LEU A 580 19.12 30.63 -25.56
C LEU A 580 18.97 29.89 -26.90
N PRO A 581 19.02 30.58 -28.04
CA PRO A 581 19.08 29.93 -29.34
C PRO A 581 20.43 29.23 -29.51
N LEU A 582 20.41 27.91 -29.69
CA LEU A 582 21.59 27.13 -30.09
C LEU A 582 22.05 27.61 -31.47
N THR A 583 23.14 28.38 -31.53
CA THR A 583 23.76 28.82 -32.78
C THR A 583 24.63 27.72 -33.36
N SER A 584 24.02 26.59 -33.68
CA SER A 584 24.58 25.66 -34.66
C SER A 584 24.16 26.14 -36.04
N GLU A 585 25.14 26.49 -36.88
CA GLU A 585 24.96 26.88 -38.29
C GLU A 585 24.13 25.88 -39.13
N LYS A 586 23.81 24.69 -38.59
CA LYS A 586 22.93 23.68 -39.21
C LYS A 586 21.43 24.00 -39.09
N TYR A 587 20.98 24.79 -38.10
CA TYR A 587 19.55 25.08 -37.92
C TYR A 587 18.98 26.06 -38.96
N ARG A 588 19.83 26.79 -39.69
CA ARG A 588 19.41 27.79 -40.69
C ARG A 588 18.90 27.22 -42.01
N ARG A 589 18.92 25.90 -42.23
CA ARG A 589 18.50 25.28 -43.51
C ARG A 589 17.14 24.57 -43.48
N VAL A 590 16.47 24.45 -42.33
CA VAL A 590 15.29 23.57 -42.20
C VAL A 590 13.94 24.32 -42.14
N VAL A 591 13.92 25.65 -42.05
CA VAL A 591 12.65 26.40 -42.02
C VAL A 591 12.56 27.37 -43.21
N PRO A 592 11.81 27.06 -44.29
CA PRO A 592 11.41 28.07 -45.24
C PRO A 592 10.36 28.99 -44.59
N PHE A 593 10.63 30.29 -44.63
CA PHE A 593 9.68 31.36 -44.34
C PHE A 593 8.34 31.14 -45.08
N ALA A 594 7.24 31.08 -44.34
CA ALA A 594 5.90 31.35 -44.85
C ALA A 594 5.29 32.52 -44.06
N THR A 595 5.62 33.73 -44.50
CA THR A 595 4.97 34.99 -44.08
C THR A 595 3.86 35.38 -45.04
N GLY A 596 2.71 35.78 -44.49
CA GLY A 596 1.65 36.56 -45.14
C GLY A 596 0.29 35.86 -45.10
N ARG A 597 -0.84 36.49 -44.78
CA ARG A 597 -1.30 37.88 -44.57
C ARG A 597 -2.67 37.72 -43.86
N GLN A 598 -3.26 38.64 -43.09
CA GLN A 598 -3.19 40.10 -42.95
C GLN A 598 -3.30 40.48 -41.48
#